data_AF-A0A8H7SDT6-F1
#
_entry.id   AF-A0A8H7SDT6-F1
#
_cell.length_a   1.000
_cell.length_b   1.000
_cell.length_c   1.000
_cell.angle_alpha   90.00
_cell.angle_beta   90.00
_cell.angle_gamma   90.00
#
_symmetry.space_group_name_H-M   'P 1'
#
loop_
_entity.id
_entity.type
_entity.pdbx_description
1 polymer ?
#
loop_
_entity_poly.entity_id
_entity_poly.type
_entity_poly.pdbx_seq_one_letter_code
_entity_poly.pdbx_strand_id
1 'polypeptide(L)'
;MTLLHTLFSLSSTSSSSRSHTFPPIFVLFHMLFQISHLVAHLFGILTLERFCVVYGTSLYWTGWLMGTFVFKSERLPLDFTVIAFWLLMLERRNAWGLIQWEFASQLEDTSQDQPIAFGNTVRLITYRIWTIFGVGLAWACIYLPLATHDGYSLSSLLLNPMNLIRWYFATIISGLGMICYWSFWTFQYRGVVWQRELRKGIAVWYSDGIARAADII
;
A
#
# COMPACT_ATOMS: atom_id res chain seq x y z
N MET A 1 18.15 19.84 -6.75
CA MET A 1 17.20 20.97 -6.95
C MET A 1 16.51 20.92 -8.32
N THR A 2 17.20 20.55 -9.40
CA THR A 2 16.63 20.48 -10.77
C THR A 2 15.50 19.46 -10.95
N LEU A 3 15.55 18.32 -10.24
CA LEU A 3 14.53 17.25 -10.31
C LEU A 3 13.22 17.62 -9.58
N LEU A 4 13.34 18.36 -8.47
CA LEU A 4 12.18 18.87 -7.72
C LEU A 4 11.47 19.99 -8.49
N HIS A 5 12.23 20.83 -9.18
CA HIS A 5 11.71 21.90 -10.02
C HIS A 5 11.04 21.38 -11.29
N THR A 6 11.54 20.27 -11.86
CA THR A 6 10.90 19.57 -13.00
C THR A 6 9.64 18.82 -12.59
N LEU A 7 9.61 18.23 -11.39
CA LEU A 7 8.38 17.64 -10.81
C LEU A 7 7.29 18.71 -10.55
N PHE A 8 7.67 19.88 -10.03
CA PHE A 8 6.74 20.99 -9.84
C PHE A 8 6.28 21.62 -11.17
N SER A 9 7.15 21.71 -12.18
CA SER A 9 6.78 22.28 -13.47
C SER A 9 5.90 21.35 -14.32
N LEU A 10 6.08 20.02 -14.27
CA LEU A 10 5.18 19.08 -14.95
C LEU A 10 3.77 19.06 -14.34
N SER A 11 3.67 19.33 -13.03
CA SER A 11 2.39 19.45 -12.32
C SER A 11 1.58 20.67 -12.76
N SER A 12 2.22 21.65 -13.43
CA SER A 12 1.63 22.96 -13.74
C SER A 12 1.06 23.10 -15.16
N THR A 13 1.22 22.09 -16.03
CA THR A 13 0.88 22.22 -17.46
C THR A 13 -0.45 21.62 -17.89
N SER A 14 -1.34 21.20 -16.99
CA SER A 14 -2.68 20.72 -17.36
C SER A 14 -3.80 21.53 -16.68
N SER A 15 -3.96 22.79 -17.06
CA SER A 15 -5.13 23.58 -16.69
C SER A 15 -6.09 23.73 -17.87
N SER A 16 -7.18 22.96 -17.88
CA SER A 16 -8.48 23.39 -18.43
C SER A 16 -9.54 22.28 -18.30
N SER A 17 -10.22 22.25 -17.14
CA SER A 17 -11.68 22.04 -16.94
C SER A 17 -11.91 21.39 -15.59
N ARG A 18 -12.44 22.14 -14.60
CA ARG A 18 -12.70 21.70 -13.20
C ARG A 18 -11.60 20.81 -12.60
N SER A 19 -10.59 21.45 -12.02
CA SER A 19 -9.56 20.79 -11.23
C SER A 19 -10.17 20.04 -10.05
N HIS A 20 -10.35 18.73 -10.20
CA HIS A 20 -10.73 17.84 -9.13
C HIS A 20 -9.59 17.72 -8.11
N THR A 21 -9.91 17.62 -6.82
CA THR A 21 -8.92 17.56 -5.74
C THR A 21 -8.23 16.21 -5.61
N PHE A 22 -8.79 15.11 -6.13
CA PHE A 22 -8.24 13.76 -5.93
C PHE A 22 -6.84 13.54 -6.54
N PRO A 23 -6.57 13.87 -7.83
CA PRO A 23 -5.24 13.69 -8.41
C PRO A 23 -4.09 14.38 -7.65
N PRO A 24 -4.18 15.67 -7.27
CA PRO A 24 -3.10 16.32 -6.52
C PRO A 24 -2.93 15.74 -5.11
N ILE A 25 -4.00 15.28 -4.44
CA ILE A 25 -3.88 14.57 -3.14
C ILE A 25 -3.15 13.25 -3.32
N PHE A 26 -3.48 12.48 -4.37
CA PHE A 26 -2.83 11.22 -4.63
C PHE A 26 -1.33 11.40 -4.95
N VAL A 27 -0.98 12.43 -5.72
CA VAL A 27 0.42 12.79 -5.98
C VAL A 27 1.14 13.22 -4.69
N LEU A 28 0.49 14.03 -3.84
CA LEU A 28 1.05 14.40 -2.55
C LEU A 28 1.30 13.17 -1.68
N PHE A 29 0.33 12.25 -1.61
CA PHE A 29 0.49 10.97 -0.90
C PHE A 29 1.64 10.15 -1.47
N HIS A 30 1.77 10.04 -2.79
CA HIS A 30 2.90 9.37 -3.44
C HIS A 30 4.24 10.00 -3.02
N MET A 31 4.35 11.32 -3.07
CA MET A 31 5.58 12.03 -2.67
C MET A 31 5.91 11.79 -1.19
N LEU A 32 4.90 11.88 -0.30
CA LEU A 32 5.07 11.60 1.12
C LEU A 32 5.47 10.15 1.37
N PHE A 33 4.91 9.19 0.64
CA PHE A 33 5.26 7.79 0.72
C PHE A 33 6.73 7.57 0.33
N GLN A 34 7.17 8.14 -0.79
CA GLN A 34 8.56 8.04 -1.25
C GLN A 34 9.54 8.72 -0.29
N ILE A 35 9.21 9.93 0.20
CA ILE A 35 10.03 10.66 1.17
C ILE A 35 10.12 9.87 2.48
N SER A 36 9.01 9.35 2.99
CA SER A 36 9.00 8.58 4.24
C SER A 36 9.86 7.33 4.12
N HIS A 37 9.77 6.63 2.98
CA HIS A 37 10.59 5.45 2.72
C HIS A 37 12.08 5.81 2.56
N LEU A 38 12.40 6.91 1.87
CA LEU A 38 13.77 7.42 1.76
C LEU A 38 14.34 7.81 3.13
N VAL A 39 13.57 8.50 3.96
CA VAL A 39 13.95 8.89 5.34
C VAL A 39 14.17 7.64 6.19
N ALA A 40 13.24 6.69 6.17
CA ALA A 40 13.40 5.41 6.88
C ALA A 40 14.69 4.70 6.46
N HIS A 41 14.99 4.70 5.16
CA HIS A 41 16.18 4.09 4.61
C HIS A 41 17.48 4.81 5.03
N LEU A 42 17.53 6.14 4.90
CA LEU A 42 18.72 6.95 5.22
C LEU A 42 19.07 6.91 6.71
N PHE A 43 18.06 6.98 7.59
CA PHE A 43 18.25 7.03 9.04
C PHE A 43 18.19 5.65 9.71
N GLY A 44 17.92 4.57 8.96
CA GLY A 44 17.84 3.22 9.54
C GLY A 44 16.64 3.01 10.45
N ILE A 45 15.53 3.70 10.20
CA ILE A 45 14.32 3.62 11.04
C ILE A 45 13.46 2.45 10.55
N LEU A 46 13.79 1.25 11.02
CA LEU A 46 13.20 -0.02 10.55
C LEU A 46 11.71 -0.13 10.82
N THR A 47 11.24 0.39 11.95
CA THR A 47 9.81 0.41 12.28
C THR A 47 9.02 1.26 11.28
N LEU A 48 9.59 2.40 10.86
CA LEU A 48 8.98 3.25 9.85
C LEU A 48 8.98 2.56 8.48
N GLU A 49 10.09 1.90 8.10
CA GLU A 49 10.18 1.14 6.85
C GLU A 49 9.12 0.02 6.80
N ARG A 50 8.96 -0.74 7.89
CA ARG A 50 7.90 -1.75 8.02
C ARG A 50 6.50 -1.16 7.86
N PHE A 51 6.20 -0.04 8.53
CA PHE A 51 4.89 0.60 8.40
C PHE A 51 4.64 1.17 7.00
N CYS A 52 5.65 1.77 6.37
CA CYS A 52 5.56 2.22 4.98
C CYS A 52 5.24 1.04 4.06
N VAL A 53 5.95 -0.08 4.19
CA VAL A 53 5.71 -1.27 3.35
C VAL A 53 4.34 -1.87 3.60
N VAL A 54 3.95 -2.10 4.85
CA VAL A 54 2.70 -2.80 5.19
C VAL A 54 1.47 -1.92 4.92
N TYR A 55 1.44 -0.73 5.49
CA TYR A 55 0.27 0.16 5.44
C TYR A 55 0.32 1.10 4.23
N GLY A 56 1.49 1.65 3.93
CA GLY A 56 1.66 2.58 2.82
C GLY A 56 1.43 1.93 1.46
N THR A 57 1.92 0.72 1.22
CA THR A 57 1.66 -0.02 -0.04
C THR A 57 0.16 -0.30 -0.22
N SER A 58 -0.52 -0.70 0.86
CA SER A 58 -1.97 -0.94 0.84
C SER A 58 -2.75 0.35 0.52
N LEU A 59 -2.41 1.46 1.16
CA LEU A 59 -2.96 2.79 0.88
C LEU A 59 -2.69 3.23 -0.56
N TYR A 60 -1.46 3.05 -1.05
CA TYR A 60 -1.09 3.42 -2.41
C TYR A 60 -1.89 2.65 -3.45
N TRP A 61 -1.90 1.32 -3.33
CA TRP A 61 -2.59 0.43 -4.26
C TRP A 61 -4.08 0.74 -4.32
N THR A 62 -4.71 0.95 -3.16
CA THR A 62 -6.13 1.30 -3.06
C THR A 62 -6.41 2.67 -3.66
N GLY A 63 -5.61 3.69 -3.34
CA GLY A 63 -5.77 5.04 -3.88
C GLY A 63 -5.63 5.09 -5.40
N TRP A 64 -4.68 4.32 -5.95
CA TRP A 64 -4.49 4.21 -7.39
C TRP A 64 -5.70 3.56 -8.08
N LEU A 65 -6.21 2.45 -7.52
CA LEU A 65 -7.42 1.80 -8.03
C LEU A 65 -8.64 2.72 -7.96
N MET A 66 -8.79 3.49 -6.88
CA MET A 66 -9.88 4.46 -6.75
C MET A 66 -9.79 5.57 -7.80
N GLY A 67 -8.60 6.15 -8.00
CA GLY A 67 -8.33 7.10 -9.07
C GLY A 67 -8.61 6.57 -10.48
N THR A 68 -8.44 5.27 -10.68
CA THR A 68 -8.62 4.63 -11.99
C THR A 68 -10.08 4.21 -12.25
N PHE A 69 -10.75 3.63 -11.25
CA PHE A 69 -12.06 2.98 -11.42
C PHE A 69 -13.25 3.82 -10.92
N VAL A 70 -13.06 4.65 -9.89
CA VAL A 70 -14.14 5.43 -9.27
C VAL A 70 -14.28 6.79 -9.95
N PHE A 71 -13.17 7.49 -10.15
CA PHE A 71 -13.13 8.83 -10.78
C PHE A 71 -12.99 8.73 -12.30
N LYS A 72 -14.05 8.29 -12.99
CA LYS A 72 -14.06 8.04 -14.45
C LYS A 72 -13.76 9.27 -15.32
N SER A 73 -14.02 10.49 -14.83
CA SER A 73 -13.85 11.73 -15.61
C SER A 73 -12.40 12.18 -15.74
N GLU A 74 -11.52 11.77 -14.83
CA GLU A 74 -10.10 12.10 -14.83
C GLU A 74 -9.32 10.89 -14.35
N ARG A 75 -9.09 9.94 -15.26
CA ARG A 75 -8.19 8.80 -14.97
C ARG A 75 -6.86 9.39 -14.52
N LEU A 76 -6.35 8.94 -13.37
CA LEU A 76 -4.97 9.21 -12.99
C LEU A 76 -4.10 8.90 -14.20
N PRO A 77 -3.41 9.90 -14.78
CA PRO A 77 -2.56 9.67 -15.93
C PRO A 77 -1.48 8.67 -15.52
N LEU A 78 -1.12 7.79 -16.46
CA LEU A 78 -0.08 6.79 -16.24
C LEU A 78 1.28 7.49 -16.39
N ASP A 79 1.55 8.37 -15.43
CA ASP A 79 2.69 9.25 -15.42
C ASP A 79 3.94 8.55 -14.90
N PHE A 80 5.09 9.19 -15.13
CA PHE A 80 6.38 8.73 -14.63
C PHE A 80 6.38 8.41 -13.13
N THR A 81 5.59 9.12 -12.31
CA THR A 81 5.44 8.87 -10.88
C THR A 81 4.79 7.51 -10.58
N VAL A 82 3.73 7.16 -11.31
CA VAL A 82 3.08 5.85 -11.19
C VAL A 82 4.04 4.76 -11.66
N ILE A 83 4.74 4.97 -12.78
CA ILE A 83 5.75 4.05 -13.30
C ILE A 83 6.89 3.86 -12.29
N ALA A 84 7.38 4.93 -11.66
CA ALA A 84 8.44 4.89 -10.65
C ALA A 84 8.01 4.09 -9.40
N PHE A 85 6.75 4.22 -8.96
CA PHE A 85 6.22 3.34 -7.91
C PHE A 85 6.22 1.87 -8.33
N TRP A 86 5.78 1.56 -9.54
CA TRP A 86 5.77 0.18 -10.03
C TRP A 86 7.17 -0.40 -10.21
N LEU A 87 8.13 0.41 -10.68
CA LEU A 87 9.53 0.01 -10.76
C LEU A 87 10.12 -0.24 -9.37
N LEU A 88 9.81 0.62 -8.38
CA LEU A 88 10.21 0.41 -6.99
C LEU A 88 9.60 -0.87 -6.41
N MET A 89 8.30 -1.11 -6.67
CA MET A 89 7.60 -2.33 -6.28
C MET A 89 8.22 -3.57 -6.93
N LEU A 90 8.71 -3.49 -8.16
CA LEU A 90 9.34 -4.61 -8.87
C LEU A 90 10.77 -4.86 -8.38
N GLU A 91 11.56 -3.80 -8.20
CA GLU A 91 12.94 -3.86 -7.69
C GLU A 91 12.96 -4.44 -6.27
N ARG A 92 12.09 -3.95 -5.40
CA ARG A 92 12.01 -4.37 -3.99
C ARG A 92 10.93 -5.40 -3.72
N ARG A 93 10.36 -6.01 -4.76
CA ARG A 93 9.23 -6.96 -4.65
C ARG A 93 9.49 -8.03 -3.61
N ASN A 94 10.69 -8.61 -3.65
CA ASN A 94 11.08 -9.71 -2.78
C ASN A 94 11.23 -9.23 -1.33
N ALA A 95 11.93 -8.12 -1.10
CA ALA A 95 12.11 -7.56 0.23
C ALA A 95 10.77 -7.11 0.84
N TRP A 96 9.95 -6.35 0.11
CA TRP A 96 8.68 -5.85 0.60
C TRP A 96 7.65 -6.96 0.83
N GLY A 97 7.62 -7.95 -0.07
CA GLY A 97 6.80 -9.15 0.09
C GLY A 97 7.17 -9.93 1.36
N LEU A 98 8.46 -10.11 1.61
CA LEU A 98 8.96 -10.79 2.82
C LEU A 98 8.74 -9.97 4.09
N ILE A 99 8.87 -8.64 4.06
CA ILE A 99 8.56 -7.76 5.20
C ILE A 99 7.07 -7.85 5.55
N GLN A 100 6.20 -7.81 4.53
CA GLN A 100 4.77 -7.90 4.73
C GLN A 100 4.34 -9.30 5.20
N TRP A 101 5.00 -10.34 4.70
CA TRP A 101 4.84 -11.71 5.17
C TRP A 101 5.28 -11.84 6.64
N GLU A 102 6.49 -11.40 6.99
CA GLU A 102 7.03 -11.45 8.36
C GLU A 102 6.10 -10.73 9.34
N PHE A 103 5.60 -9.55 8.95
CA PHE A 103 4.63 -8.81 9.75
C PHE A 103 3.33 -9.61 9.96
N ALA A 104 2.77 -10.21 8.91
CA ALA A 104 1.55 -11.01 9.01
C ALA A 104 1.76 -12.28 9.86
N SER A 105 2.90 -12.95 9.71
CA SER A 105 3.27 -14.12 10.52
C SER A 105 3.50 -13.75 11.99
N GLN A 106 4.11 -12.59 12.29
CA GLN A 106 4.22 -12.10 13.67
C GLN A 106 2.86 -11.84 14.32
N LEU A 107 1.86 -11.39 13.55
CA LEU A 107 0.50 -11.25 14.05
C LEU A 107 -0.14 -12.61 14.41
N GLU A 108 0.32 -13.70 13.80
CA GLU A 108 -0.11 -15.07 14.05
C GLU A 108 0.66 -15.71 15.24
N ASP A 109 1.98 -15.52 15.30
CA ASP A 109 2.91 -16.22 16.20
C ASP A 109 3.04 -15.65 17.63
N THR A 110 2.34 -14.57 18.01
CA THR A 110 2.54 -13.93 19.34
C THR A 110 2.02 -14.74 20.55
N SER A 111 1.94 -16.08 20.52
CA SER A 111 1.77 -16.87 21.75
C SER A 111 2.09 -18.36 21.58
N GLN A 112 3.31 -18.76 21.94
CA GLN A 112 3.58 -20.10 22.46
C GLN A 112 3.41 -20.19 23.99
N ASP A 113 3.33 -19.06 24.72
CA ASP A 113 3.39 -19.07 26.20
C ASP A 113 2.17 -18.51 26.96
N GLN A 114 1.06 -18.15 26.30
CA GLN A 114 -0.15 -17.65 27.01
C GLN A 114 -1.46 -18.25 26.46
N PRO A 115 -2.47 -18.55 27.31
CA PRO A 115 -3.71 -19.23 26.93
C PRO A 115 -4.75 -18.34 26.22
N ILE A 116 -4.33 -17.30 25.49
CA ILE A 116 -5.23 -16.37 24.80
C ILE A 116 -5.05 -16.48 23.28
N ALA A 117 -5.30 -17.68 22.74
CA ALA A 117 -5.33 -17.95 21.30
C ALA A 117 -6.33 -17.04 20.52
N PHE A 118 -7.32 -16.48 21.22
CA PHE A 118 -8.29 -15.55 20.65
C PHE A 118 -7.66 -14.21 20.24
N GLY A 119 -6.68 -13.70 20.99
CA GLY A 119 -6.09 -12.37 20.76
C GLY A 119 -5.31 -12.26 19.45
N ASN A 120 -4.51 -13.27 19.10
CA ASN A 120 -3.70 -13.26 17.88
C ASN A 120 -4.56 -13.40 16.62
N THR A 121 -5.55 -14.30 16.69
CA THR A 121 -6.55 -14.47 15.63
C THR A 121 -7.29 -13.16 15.35
N VAL A 122 -7.66 -12.42 16.40
CA VAL A 122 -8.28 -11.10 16.27
C VAL A 122 -7.34 -10.11 15.58
N ARG A 123 -6.05 -10.04 15.95
CA ARG A 123 -5.09 -9.09 15.34
C ARG A 123 -4.90 -9.33 13.83
N LEU A 124 -4.74 -10.58 13.41
CA LEU A 124 -4.63 -10.92 12.00
C LEU A 124 -5.93 -10.61 11.24
N ILE A 125 -7.09 -10.94 11.83
CA ILE A 125 -8.40 -10.61 11.25
C ILE A 125 -8.55 -9.08 11.15
N THR A 126 -8.18 -8.31 12.16
CA THR A 126 -8.21 -6.85 12.14
C THR A 126 -7.33 -6.29 11.03
N TYR A 127 -6.12 -6.83 10.83
CA TYR A 127 -5.27 -6.43 9.72
C TYR A 127 -5.89 -6.76 8.35
N ARG A 128 -6.52 -7.93 8.19
CA ARG A 128 -7.25 -8.29 6.97
C ARG A 128 -8.44 -7.37 6.71
N ILE A 129 -9.23 -7.08 7.75
CA ILE A 129 -10.34 -6.11 7.69
C ILE A 129 -9.82 -4.72 7.31
N TRP A 130 -8.68 -4.31 7.88
CA TRP A 130 -8.03 -3.06 7.50
C TRP A 130 -7.70 -3.05 6.00
N THR A 131 -7.08 -4.11 5.47
CA THR A 131 -6.72 -4.17 4.04
C THR A 131 -7.93 -4.19 3.09
N ILE A 132 -9.05 -4.80 3.48
CA ILE A 132 -10.25 -4.93 2.63
C ILE A 132 -11.18 -3.71 2.75
N PHE A 133 -11.28 -3.10 3.94
CA PHE A 133 -12.25 -2.03 4.21
C PHE A 133 -11.60 -0.78 4.78
N GLY A 134 -10.69 -0.94 5.75
CA GLY A 134 -10.08 0.18 6.47
C GLY A 134 -9.30 1.14 5.57
N VAL A 135 -8.58 0.62 4.56
CA VAL A 135 -7.83 1.45 3.62
C VAL A 135 -8.74 2.30 2.74
N GLY A 136 -9.83 1.73 2.23
CA GLY A 136 -10.83 2.47 1.46
C GLY A 136 -11.55 3.52 2.31
N LEU A 137 -11.80 3.22 3.58
CA LEU A 137 -12.35 4.18 4.54
C LEU A 137 -11.37 5.31 4.85
N ALA A 138 -10.07 5.02 4.98
CA ALA A 138 -9.04 6.04 5.16
C ALA A 138 -9.02 7.03 4.00
N TRP A 139 -9.08 6.53 2.76
CA TRP A 139 -9.24 7.39 1.58
C TRP A 139 -10.56 8.16 1.58
N ALA A 140 -11.63 7.59 2.12
CA ALA A 140 -12.92 8.26 2.22
C ALA A 140 -12.83 9.45 3.17
N CYS A 141 -12.23 9.25 4.35
CA CYS A 141 -12.00 10.31 5.32
C CYS A 141 -11.11 11.43 4.78
N ILE A 142 -10.13 11.10 3.94
CA ILE A 142 -9.25 12.10 3.31
C ILE A 142 -10.00 12.87 2.22
N TYR A 143 -10.74 12.18 1.35
CA TYR A 143 -11.36 12.79 0.17
C TYR A 143 -12.69 13.50 0.48
N LEU A 144 -13.48 13.01 1.42
CA LEU A 144 -14.83 13.52 1.69
C LEU A 144 -14.86 15.02 2.09
N PRO A 145 -13.93 15.54 2.92
CA PRO A 145 -13.84 16.98 3.18
C PRO A 145 -13.49 17.78 1.92
N LEU A 146 -12.63 17.23 1.07
CA LEU A 146 -12.08 17.90 -0.12
C LEU A 146 -13.06 17.87 -1.30
N ALA A 147 -13.91 16.85 -1.37
CA ALA A 147 -14.98 16.74 -2.36
C ALA A 147 -15.99 17.91 -2.29
N THR A 148 -16.12 18.55 -1.12
CA THR A 148 -16.95 19.76 -0.97
C THR A 148 -16.39 20.95 -1.77
N HIS A 149 -15.06 21.04 -1.92
CA HIS A 149 -14.41 22.05 -2.76
C HIS A 149 -14.56 21.77 -4.26
N ASP A 150 -14.73 20.50 -4.64
CA ASP A 150 -15.00 20.07 -6.02
C ASP A 150 -16.46 20.30 -6.45
N GLY A 151 -17.30 20.88 -5.58
CA GLY A 151 -18.71 21.14 -5.83
C GLY A 151 -19.61 19.90 -5.74
N TYR A 152 -19.08 18.78 -5.23
CA TYR A 152 -19.89 17.61 -4.90
C TYR A 152 -20.56 17.81 -3.54
N SER A 153 -21.88 17.72 -3.48
CA SER A 153 -22.56 17.66 -2.20
C SER A 153 -22.23 16.33 -1.52
N LEU A 154 -21.96 16.38 -0.21
CA LEU A 154 -21.68 15.20 0.60
C LEU A 154 -22.79 14.14 0.46
N SER A 155 -24.04 14.60 0.31
CA SER A 155 -25.20 13.77 0.01
C SER A 155 -25.12 13.09 -1.35
N SER A 156 -24.66 13.76 -2.42
CA SER A 156 -24.51 13.13 -3.75
C SER A 156 -23.42 12.07 -3.80
N LEU A 157 -22.38 12.17 -2.96
CA LEU A 157 -21.27 11.23 -2.95
C LEU A 157 -21.60 9.98 -2.10
N LEU A 158 -22.23 10.17 -0.94
CA LEU A 158 -22.59 9.09 0.00
C LEU A 158 -23.93 8.43 -0.33
N LEU A 159 -24.95 9.19 -0.76
CA LEU A 159 -26.29 8.63 -1.05
C LEU A 159 -26.42 8.07 -2.46
N ASN A 160 -25.46 8.31 -3.37
CA ASN A 160 -25.52 7.67 -4.68
C ASN A 160 -25.02 6.21 -4.58
N PRO A 161 -25.92 5.21 -4.72
CA PRO A 161 -25.56 3.82 -4.53
C PRO A 161 -24.50 3.35 -5.55
N MET A 162 -24.47 3.95 -6.75
CA MET A 162 -23.51 3.57 -7.79
C MET A 162 -22.07 3.98 -7.44
N ASN A 163 -21.89 5.16 -6.82
CA ASN A 163 -20.57 5.61 -6.39
C ASN A 163 -20.06 4.77 -5.22
N LEU A 164 -20.96 4.45 -4.30
CA LEU A 164 -20.68 3.59 -3.15
C LEU A 164 -20.31 2.16 -3.60
N ILE A 165 -21.03 1.56 -4.54
CA ILE A 165 -20.69 0.25 -5.14
C ILE A 165 -19.31 0.29 -5.78
N ARG A 166 -19.00 1.30 -6.60
CA ARG A 166 -17.68 1.44 -7.24
C ARG A 166 -16.56 1.57 -6.21
N TRP A 167 -16.79 2.33 -5.15
CA TRP A 167 -15.85 2.51 -4.04
C TRP A 167 -15.56 1.19 -3.33
N TYR A 168 -16.60 0.47 -2.93
CA TYR A 168 -16.46 -0.83 -2.29
C TYR A 168 -15.78 -1.83 -3.20
N PHE A 169 -16.13 -1.85 -4.49
CA PHE A 169 -15.51 -2.73 -5.47
C PHE A 169 -14.01 -2.46 -5.61
N ALA A 170 -13.61 -1.19 -5.75
CA ALA A 170 -12.19 -0.82 -5.82
C ALA A 170 -11.43 -1.22 -4.55
N THR A 171 -12.03 -1.05 -3.37
CA THR A 171 -11.40 -1.39 -2.09
C THR A 171 -11.27 -2.91 -1.92
N ILE A 172 -12.30 -3.68 -2.28
CA ILE A 172 -12.29 -5.15 -2.21
C ILE A 172 -11.25 -5.72 -3.17
N ILE A 173 -11.21 -5.27 -4.43
CA ILE A 173 -10.19 -5.70 -5.40
C ILE A 173 -8.80 -5.36 -4.88
N SER A 174 -8.62 -4.16 -4.33
CA SER A 174 -7.36 -3.74 -3.76
C SER A 174 -6.90 -4.68 -2.63
N GLY A 175 -7.78 -4.88 -1.65
CA GLY A 175 -7.52 -5.75 -0.50
C GLY A 175 -7.24 -7.19 -0.90
N LEU A 176 -8.03 -7.76 -1.82
CA LEU A 176 -7.78 -9.10 -2.36
C LEU A 176 -6.44 -9.17 -3.11
N GLY A 177 -6.10 -8.14 -3.87
CA GLY A 177 -4.79 -8.03 -4.53
C GLY A 177 -3.63 -8.07 -3.53
N MET A 178 -3.73 -7.33 -2.41
CA MET A 178 -2.72 -7.36 -1.34
C MET A 178 -2.68 -8.72 -0.62
N ILE A 179 -3.83 -9.35 -0.40
CA ILE A 179 -3.91 -10.69 0.18
C ILE A 179 -3.21 -11.70 -0.73
N CYS A 180 -3.51 -11.70 -2.02
CA CYS A 180 -2.85 -12.55 -3.01
C CYS A 180 -1.35 -12.27 -3.09
N TYR A 181 -0.96 -10.99 -3.08
CA TYR A 181 0.44 -10.57 -3.12
C TYR A 181 1.23 -11.15 -1.94
N TRP A 182 0.74 -11.03 -0.70
CA TRP A 182 1.44 -11.65 0.43
C TRP A 182 1.37 -13.18 0.40
N SER A 183 0.26 -13.75 -0.08
CA SER A 183 0.02 -15.20 -0.01
C SER A 183 1.00 -15.93 -0.91
N PHE A 184 1.38 -15.32 -2.02
CA PHE A 184 2.48 -15.78 -2.85
C PHE A 184 3.77 -16.02 -2.04
N TRP A 185 4.14 -15.10 -1.15
CA TRP A 185 5.33 -15.21 -0.30
C TRP A 185 5.17 -16.29 0.80
N THR A 186 3.95 -16.54 1.30
CA THR A 186 3.67 -17.61 2.28
C THR A 186 3.89 -19.01 1.72
N PHE A 187 3.62 -19.23 0.43
CA PHE A 187 3.79 -20.55 -0.19
C PHE A 187 5.25 -20.87 -0.49
N GLN A 188 6.04 -19.83 -0.76
CA GLN A 188 7.40 -19.97 -1.20
C GLN A 188 8.40 -19.93 -0.04
N TYR A 189 8.09 -19.36 1.13
CA TYR A 189 9.06 -19.16 2.20
C TYR A 189 8.57 -19.68 3.55
N ARG A 190 9.49 -20.28 4.32
CA ARG A 190 9.25 -20.87 5.64
C ARG A 190 9.89 -20.07 6.77
N GLY A 191 10.92 -19.29 6.45
CA GLY A 191 11.62 -18.43 7.38
C GLY A 191 12.50 -17.43 6.64
N VAL A 192 12.76 -16.29 7.26
CA VAL A 192 13.74 -15.32 6.78
C VAL A 192 14.63 -14.93 7.94
N VAL A 193 15.95 -15.02 7.73
CA VAL A 193 16.96 -14.55 8.68
C VAL A 193 17.60 -13.30 8.12
N TRP A 194 17.33 -12.14 8.71
CA TRP A 194 17.93 -10.88 8.27
C TRP A 194 19.38 -10.78 8.79
N GLN A 195 20.35 -10.70 7.88
CA GLN A 195 21.76 -10.37 8.19
C GLN A 195 21.93 -8.87 8.50
N ARG A 196 21.17 -8.04 7.80
CA ARG A 196 21.04 -6.60 8.06
C ARG A 196 19.55 -6.32 8.02
N GLU A 197 18.99 -5.90 9.16
CA GLU A 197 17.55 -5.77 9.39
C GLU A 197 16.83 -5.20 8.15
N LEU A 198 15.95 -6.01 7.54
CA LEU A 198 15.12 -5.69 6.36
C LEU A 198 15.88 -5.34 5.06
N ARG A 199 17.21 -5.48 5.02
CA ARG A 199 18.07 -5.03 3.92
C ARG A 199 18.83 -6.16 3.23
N LYS A 200 19.30 -7.13 4.00
CA LYS A 200 19.94 -8.35 3.50
C LYS A 200 19.51 -9.48 4.40
N GLY A 201 19.06 -10.57 3.81
CA GLY A 201 18.64 -11.71 4.58
C GLY A 201 18.75 -12.99 3.78
N ILE A 202 18.65 -14.10 4.48
CA ILE A 202 18.60 -15.42 3.88
C ILE A 202 17.15 -15.88 4.01
N ALA A 203 16.49 -16.08 2.88
CA ALA A 203 15.17 -16.67 2.84
C ALA A 203 15.32 -18.20 2.74
N VAL A 204 14.59 -18.92 3.59
CA VAL A 204 14.63 -20.39 3.67
C VAL A 204 13.30 -20.95 3.21
N TRP A 205 13.35 -21.98 2.36
CA TRP A 205 12.17 -22.71 1.90
C TRP A 205 12.43 -24.19 1.70
N TYR A 206 11.35 -24.97 1.65
CA TYR A 206 11.40 -26.39 1.34
C TYR A 206 10.96 -26.62 -0.11
N SER A 207 11.78 -27.34 -0.87
CA SER A 207 11.44 -27.85 -2.21
C SER A 207 11.90 -29.30 -2.28
N ASP A 208 10.99 -30.21 -2.65
CA ASP A 208 11.30 -31.63 -2.89
C ASP A 208 11.97 -32.34 -1.71
N GLY A 209 11.55 -32.01 -0.48
CA GLY A 209 12.12 -32.57 0.75
C GLY A 209 13.48 -31.99 1.16
N ILE A 210 14.03 -31.03 0.40
CA ILE A 210 15.31 -30.39 0.67
C ILE A 210 15.06 -28.95 1.14
N ALA A 211 15.71 -28.56 2.26
CA ALA A 211 15.75 -27.17 2.70
C ALA A 211 16.72 -26.39 1.80
N ARG A 212 16.22 -25.32 1.17
CA ARG A 212 16.99 -24.39 0.34
C ARG A 212 17.04 -23.04 1.01
N ALA A 213 18.14 -22.32 0.79
CA ALA A 213 18.36 -20.99 1.31
C ALA A 213 18.92 -20.11 0.20
N ALA A 214 18.45 -18.86 0.08
CA ALA A 214 19.00 -17.89 -0.86
C ALA A 214 19.08 -16.51 -0.26
N ASP A 215 20.08 -15.76 -0.72
CA ASP A 215 20.27 -14.38 -0.35
C ASP A 215 19.18 -13.49 -0.97
N ILE A 216 18.63 -12.63 -0.13
CA ILE A 216 17.78 -11.51 -0.50
C ILE A 216 18.73 -10.32 -0.67
N ILE A 217 18.88 -9.87 -1.91
CA ILE A 217 19.69 -8.71 -2.31
C ILE A 217 18.80 -7.47 -2.37
#